data_AF-A0A0L9UBS3-F1
#
_entry.id   AF-A0A0L9UBS3-F1
#
_cell.length_a   1.000
_cell.length_b   1.000
_cell.length_c   1.000
_cell.angle_alpha   90.00
_cell.angle_beta   90.00
_cell.angle_gamma   90.00
#
_symmetry.space_group_name_H-M   'P 1'
#
loop_
_entity.id
_entity.type
_entity.pdbx_description
1 polymer ?
#
loop_
_entity_poly.entity_id
_entity_poly.type
_entity_poly.pdbx_seq_one_letter_code
_entity_poly.pdbx_strand_id
1 'polypeptide(L)'
;MANALNRYNLAYLHVVAPRMGSMGGKLESPQGMVSMRKAFNGTFIAVGGYDREEGMKAIAENRADLVAYGRLFLSNPDLPRRFALNAPLNKYDRQTFYKGHPDPLVGYIDYPFLDEEWNGVAS
;
A
#
# COMPACT_ATOMS: atom_id res chain seq x y z
N MET A 1 9.05 -4.26 21.36
CA MET A 1 7.68 -4.70 21.01
C MET A 1 7.69 -5.98 20.16
N ALA A 2 8.22 -5.96 18.93
CA ALA A 2 8.16 -7.09 17.99
C ALA A 2 8.58 -8.45 18.60
N ASN A 3 9.73 -8.53 19.29
CA ASN A 3 10.18 -9.78 19.92
C ASN A 3 9.19 -10.32 20.98
N ALA A 4 8.53 -9.45 21.75
CA ALA A 4 7.58 -9.87 22.77
C ALA A 4 6.32 -10.51 22.16
N LEU A 5 6.04 -10.26 20.88
CA LEU A 5 4.89 -10.82 20.18
C LEU A 5 5.12 -12.27 19.72
N ASN A 6 6.38 -12.73 19.64
CA ASN A 6 6.73 -14.08 19.19
C ASN A 6 6.09 -15.18 20.06
N ARG A 7 5.78 -14.90 21.33
CA ARG A 7 5.17 -15.86 22.26
C ARG A 7 3.71 -16.23 21.93
N TYR A 8 3.05 -15.45 21.08
CA TYR A 8 1.61 -15.62 20.80
C TYR A 8 1.33 -16.40 19.51
N ASN A 9 2.35 -16.80 18.76
CA ASN A 9 2.21 -17.50 17.48
C ASN A 9 1.19 -16.82 16.54
N LEU A 10 1.32 -15.49 16.38
CA LEU A 10 0.42 -14.70 15.56
C LEU A 10 0.59 -15.05 14.08
N ALA A 11 -0.50 -14.98 13.31
CA ALA A 11 -0.46 -15.18 11.87
C ALA A 11 0.47 -14.18 11.15
N TYR A 12 0.45 -12.90 11.58
CA TYR A 12 1.34 -11.88 11.04
C TYR A 12 1.52 -10.69 12.00
N LEU A 13 2.51 -9.85 11.71
CA LEU A 13 2.67 -8.51 12.25
C LEU A 13 2.60 -7.48 11.10
N HIS A 14 1.61 -6.58 11.16
CA HIS A 14 1.42 -5.54 10.15
C HIS A 14 1.91 -4.20 10.68
N VAL A 15 2.95 -3.64 10.05
CA VAL A 15 3.67 -2.46 10.52
C VAL A 15 3.55 -1.32 9.52
N VAL A 16 3.12 -0.17 10.02
CA VAL A 16 3.10 1.09 9.27
C VAL A 16 4.51 1.66 9.25
N ALA A 17 5.10 1.72 8.05
CA ALA A 17 6.31 2.46 7.79
C ALA A 17 6.08 3.94 8.15
N PRO A 18 6.99 4.57 8.90
CA PRO A 18 6.89 6.00 9.17
C PRO A 18 6.76 6.76 7.86
N ARG A 19 5.70 7.59 7.74
CA ARG A 19 5.53 8.49 6.60
C ARG A 19 6.68 9.49 6.59
N MET A 20 7.62 9.33 5.67
CA MET A 20 8.61 10.36 5.37
C MET A 20 8.06 11.25 4.26
N GLY A 21 8.04 12.56 4.53
CA GLY A 21 7.75 13.60 3.56
C GLY A 21 6.26 13.90 3.37
N SER A 22 5.78 14.93 4.06
CA SER A 22 4.75 15.79 3.46
C SER A 22 5.29 16.60 2.27
N MET A 23 6.60 16.53 1.96
CA MET A 23 7.24 17.22 0.84
C MET A 23 8.54 16.51 0.40
N GLY A 24 8.47 15.52 -0.49
CA GLY A 24 9.57 15.13 -1.39
C GLY A 24 10.95 14.77 -0.80
N GLY A 25 11.07 14.47 0.50
CA GLY A 25 12.35 14.14 1.13
C GLY A 25 12.71 12.66 1.04
N LYS A 26 13.95 12.37 0.61
CA LYS A 26 14.52 11.01 0.50
C LYS A 26 14.64 10.37 1.90
N LEU A 27 14.39 9.05 1.94
CA LEU A 27 14.37 8.20 3.13
C LEU A 27 15.53 8.44 4.11
N GLU A 28 15.23 8.86 5.35
CA GLU A 28 16.13 8.67 6.48
C GLU A 28 15.70 7.45 7.31
N SER A 29 16.41 6.35 7.06
CA SER A 29 16.46 5.13 7.88
C SER A 29 15.33 4.09 7.72
N PRO A 30 15.51 3.13 6.80
CA PRO A 30 14.88 1.80 6.85
C PRO A 30 15.15 1.02 8.15
N GLN A 31 16.09 1.46 9.01
CA GLN A 31 16.56 0.66 10.15
C GLN A 31 15.48 0.36 11.19
N GLY A 32 14.49 1.24 11.40
CA GLY A 32 13.41 0.99 12.36
C GLY A 32 12.58 -0.24 11.99
N MET A 33 12.10 -0.29 10.74
CA MET A 33 11.33 -1.44 10.24
C MET A 33 12.20 -2.69 10.07
N VAL A 34 13.45 -2.54 9.62
CA VAL A 34 14.38 -3.68 9.50
C VAL A 34 14.65 -4.30 10.86
N SER A 35 14.79 -3.50 11.92
CA SER A 35 14.98 -4.01 13.30
C SER A 35 13.74 -4.74 13.79
N MET A 36 12.54 -4.23 13.50
CA MET A 36 11.29 -4.92 13.83
C MET A 36 11.15 -6.24 13.06
N ARG A 37 11.46 -6.24 11.76
CA ARG A 37 11.46 -7.45 10.92
C ARG A 37 12.42 -8.51 11.48
N LYS A 38 13.65 -8.12 11.82
CA LYS A 38 14.65 -9.05 12.42
C LYS A 38 14.22 -9.60 13.78
N ALA A 39 13.40 -8.87 14.53
CA ALA A 39 12.96 -9.26 15.86
C ALA A 39 11.67 -10.10 15.88
N PHE A 40 10.90 -10.14 14.79
CA PHE A 40 9.66 -10.91 14.70
C PHE A 40 9.86 -12.16 13.83
N ASN A 41 9.48 -13.32 14.36
CA ASN A 41 9.76 -14.61 13.72
C ASN A 41 8.70 -15.03 12.69
N GLY A 42 7.52 -14.39 12.71
CA GLY A 42 6.41 -14.73 11.83
C GLY A 42 6.34 -13.83 10.58
N THR A 43 5.22 -13.95 9.86
CA THR A 43 4.95 -13.16 8.65
C THR A 43 4.90 -11.67 8.95
N PHE A 44 5.70 -10.88 8.23
CA PHE A 44 5.81 -9.44 8.41
C PHE A 44 5.22 -8.68 7.23
N ILE A 45 4.17 -7.89 7.47
CA ILE A 45 3.50 -7.07 6.47
C ILE A 45 3.96 -5.62 6.63
N ALA A 46 4.53 -5.03 5.58
CA ALA A 46 4.88 -3.60 5.55
C ALA A 46 3.80 -2.80 4.81
N VAL A 47 3.47 -1.61 5.32
CA VAL A 47 2.58 -0.65 4.65
C VAL A 47 3.12 0.76 4.78
N GLY A 48 2.87 1.62 3.80
CA GLY A 48 3.16 3.05 3.93
C GLY A 48 3.95 3.62 2.77
N GLY A 49 3.23 4.05 1.73
CA GLY A 49 3.83 4.82 0.64
C GLY A 49 4.42 4.02 -0.51
N TYR A 50 4.58 2.71 -0.35
CA TYR A 50 5.10 1.81 -1.39
C TYR A 50 4.41 2.01 -2.75
N ASP A 51 5.25 2.12 -3.78
CA ASP A 51 4.88 1.78 -5.15
C ASP A 51 5.20 0.30 -5.48
N ARG A 52 5.11 -0.06 -6.76
CA ARG A 52 5.42 -1.41 -7.25
C ARG A 52 6.89 -1.78 -7.01
N GLU A 53 7.81 -0.91 -7.40
CA GLU A 53 9.26 -1.19 -7.36
C GLU A 53 9.77 -1.23 -5.92
N GLU A 54 9.34 -0.28 -5.09
CA GLU A 54 9.67 -0.24 -3.66
C GLU A 54 9.14 -1.47 -2.93
N GLY A 55 7.95 -1.94 -3.30
CA GLY A 55 7.34 -3.16 -2.74
C GLY A 55 8.11 -4.42 -3.14
N MET A 56 8.43 -4.57 -4.43
CA MET A 56 9.28 -5.66 -4.93
C MET A 56 10.64 -5.67 -4.24
N LYS A 57 11.26 -4.51 -4.09
CA LYS A 57 12.55 -4.35 -3.40
C LYS A 57 12.45 -4.73 -1.92
N ALA A 58 11.34 -4.40 -1.24
CA ALA A 58 11.15 -4.77 0.16
C ALA A 58 11.10 -6.29 0.38
N ILE A 59 10.48 -7.02 -0.54
CA ILE A 59 10.45 -8.49 -0.50
C ILE A 59 11.83 -9.06 -0.85
N ALA A 60 12.44 -8.60 -1.94
CA ALA A 60 13.74 -9.09 -2.42
C ALA A 60 14.86 -8.90 -1.38
N GLU A 61 14.80 -7.83 -0.57
CA GLU A 61 15.77 -7.53 0.49
C GLU A 61 15.38 -8.13 1.85
N ASN A 62 14.37 -9.01 1.91
CA ASN A 62 13.84 -9.62 3.14
C ASN A 62 13.45 -8.58 4.22
N ARG A 63 12.98 -7.40 3.79
CA ARG A 63 12.46 -6.35 4.67
C ARG A 63 11.00 -6.58 5.04
N ALA A 64 10.26 -7.35 4.24
CA ALA A 64 8.89 -7.78 4.49
C ALA A 64 8.59 -9.09 3.75
N ASP A 65 7.63 -9.86 4.23
CA ASP A 65 7.07 -11.01 3.50
C ASP A 65 5.91 -10.58 2.59
N LEU A 66 5.16 -9.57 3.02
CA LEU A 66 4.01 -9.01 2.31
C LEU A 66 4.05 -7.48 2.34
N VAL A 67 3.50 -6.85 1.31
CA VAL A 67 3.34 -5.39 1.24
C VAL A 67 1.86 -5.06 1.06
N ALA A 68 1.32 -4.22 1.94
CA ALA A 68 -0.05 -3.75 1.87
C ALA A 68 -0.12 -2.38 1.18
N TYR A 69 -1.17 -2.20 0.36
CA TYR A 69 -1.40 -1.00 -0.43
C TYR A 69 -2.79 -0.44 -0.09
N GLY A 70 -2.85 0.85 0.27
CA GLY A 70 -4.11 1.54 0.57
C GLY A 70 -4.58 2.39 -0.60
N ARG A 71 -4.01 3.59 -0.75
CA ARG A 71 -4.39 4.58 -1.79
C ARG A 71 -4.39 4.02 -3.22
N LEU A 72 -3.40 3.20 -3.56
CA LEU A 72 -3.35 2.58 -4.89
C LEU A 72 -4.47 1.57 -5.08
N PHE A 73 -4.84 0.81 -4.04
CA PHE A 73 -5.90 -0.18 -4.12
C PHE A 73 -7.28 0.50 -4.22
N LEU A 74 -7.46 1.65 -3.56
CA LEU A 74 -8.71 2.42 -3.66
C LEU A 74 -9.02 2.81 -5.11
N SER A 75 -8.03 3.32 -5.85
CA SER A 75 -8.25 3.74 -7.24
C SER A 75 -8.04 2.64 -8.29
N ASN A 76 -7.47 1.50 -7.91
CA ASN A 76 -7.17 0.39 -8.82
C ASN A 76 -7.75 -0.90 -8.23
N PRO A 77 -9.01 -1.23 -8.53
CA PRO A 77 -9.65 -2.43 -7.96
C PRO A 77 -8.91 -3.73 -8.35
N ASP A 78 -8.18 -3.69 -9.47
CA ASP A 78 -7.34 -4.75 -10.01
C ASP A 78 -5.83 -4.50 -9.86
N LEU A 79 -5.43 -3.76 -8.80
CA LEU A 79 -4.02 -3.42 -8.53
C LEU A 79 -3.04 -4.59 -8.68
N PRO A 80 -3.31 -5.82 -8.18
CA PRO A 80 -2.40 -6.94 -8.36
C PRO A 80 -2.16 -7.29 -9.83
N ARG A 81 -3.21 -7.27 -10.67
CA ARG A 81 -3.09 -7.53 -12.12
C ARG A 81 -2.28 -6.44 -12.80
N ARG A 82 -2.53 -5.16 -12.45
CA ARG A 82 -1.75 -4.04 -12.98
C ARG A 82 -0.28 -4.14 -12.62
N PHE A 83 0.06 -4.53 -11.39
CA PHE A 83 1.45 -4.77 -10.99
C PHE A 83 2.09 -5.94 -11.71
N ALA A 84 1.37 -7.05 -11.91
CA ALA A 84 1.87 -8.22 -12.64
C ALA A 84 2.22 -7.85 -14.10
N LEU A 85 1.38 -7.04 -14.75
CA LEU A 85 1.56 -6.60 -16.13
C LEU A 85 2.42 -5.35 -16.30
N ASN A 86 2.83 -4.72 -15.18
CA ASN A 86 3.43 -3.38 -15.18
C ASN A 86 2.57 -2.35 -15.95
N ALA A 87 1.25 -2.44 -15.79
CA ALA A 87 0.28 -1.60 -16.46
C ALA A 87 0.12 -0.23 -15.78
N PRO A 88 -0.41 0.79 -16.50
CA PRO A 88 -0.72 2.09 -15.91
C PRO A 88 -1.69 1.99 -14.73
N LEU A 89 -1.48 2.85 -13.73
CA LEU A 89 -2.35 2.94 -12.55
C LEU A 89 -3.30 4.14 -12.68
N ASN A 90 -4.55 3.93 -12.30
CA ASN A 90 -5.53 4.99 -12.10
C ASN A 90 -5.06 5.93 -10.99
N LYS A 91 -5.24 7.23 -11.20
CA LYS A 91 -4.97 8.26 -10.18
C LYS A 91 -6.11 8.25 -9.15
N TYR A 92 -5.75 8.23 -7.88
CA TYR A 92 -6.71 8.42 -6.79
C TYR A 92 -7.07 9.90 -6.64
N ASP A 93 -8.31 10.18 -6.23
CA ASP A 93 -8.75 11.52 -5.83
C ASP A 93 -8.88 11.57 -4.30
N ARG A 94 -8.13 12.45 -3.65
CA ARG A 94 -8.17 12.59 -2.18
C ARG A 94 -9.44 13.27 -1.68
N GLN A 95 -10.14 14.02 -2.51
CA GLN A 95 -11.34 14.75 -2.10
C GLN A 95 -12.49 13.78 -1.78
N THR A 96 -12.54 12.65 -2.48
CA THR A 96 -13.60 11.65 -2.37
C THR A 96 -13.35 10.58 -1.30
N PHE A 97 -12.16 10.52 -0.69
CA PHE A 97 -11.79 9.43 0.26
C PHE A 97 -12.75 9.27 1.44
N TYR A 98 -13.28 10.37 1.98
CA TYR A 98 -14.02 10.36 3.24
C TYR A 98 -15.29 11.20 3.21
N LYS A 99 -15.25 12.35 2.52
CA LYS A 99 -16.37 13.29 2.51
C LYS A 99 -17.45 12.91 1.49
N GLY A 100 -17.18 11.90 0.66
CA GLY A 100 -18.03 11.50 -0.45
C GLY A 100 -18.12 12.59 -1.52
N HIS A 101 -18.51 12.19 -2.71
CA HIS A 101 -19.07 13.07 -3.72
C HIS A 101 -20.62 13.11 -3.54
N PRO A 102 -21.36 14.13 -4.02
CA PRO A 102 -22.82 14.11 -3.96
C PRO A 102 -23.44 12.84 -4.54
N ASP A 103 -22.80 12.28 -5.58
CA ASP A 103 -23.01 10.91 -6.00
C ASP A 103 -22.13 9.96 -5.17
N PRO A 104 -22.69 9.05 -4.36
CA PRO A 104 -21.94 8.15 -3.50
C PRO A 104 -21.09 7.12 -4.24
N LEU A 105 -21.31 6.93 -5.55
CA LEU A 105 -20.53 6.00 -6.35
C LEU A 105 -19.15 6.59 -6.71
N VAL A 106 -19.08 7.91 -6.82
CA VAL A 106 -17.92 8.64 -7.35
C VAL A 106 -16.74 8.63 -6.37
N GLY A 107 -15.60 8.16 -6.85
CA GLY A 107 -14.37 7.96 -6.08
C GLY A 107 -14.41 6.76 -5.13
N TYR A 108 -15.37 5.84 -5.30
CA TYR A 108 -15.50 4.64 -4.46
C TYR A 108 -15.62 3.35 -5.28
N ILE A 109 -16.66 3.21 -6.11
CA ILE A 109 -16.87 2.01 -6.94
C ILE A 109 -16.82 2.28 -8.45
N ASP A 110 -16.56 3.51 -8.85
CA ASP A 110 -16.50 3.97 -10.25
C ASP A 110 -15.09 3.98 -10.84
N TYR A 111 -14.08 3.54 -10.09
CA TYR A 111 -12.73 3.34 -10.63
C TYR A 111 -12.70 2.13 -11.59
N PRO A 112 -12.29 2.29 -12.85
CA PRO A 112 -12.37 1.25 -13.86
C PRO A 112 -11.30 0.20 -13.66
N PHE A 113 -11.64 -1.02 -14.05
CA PHE A 113 -10.68 -2.10 -14.26
C PHE A 113 -9.77 -1.79 -15.47
N LEU A 114 -8.65 -2.51 -15.61
CA LEU A 114 -7.69 -2.28 -16.69
C LEU A 114 -8.30 -2.44 -18.09
N ASP A 115 -9.28 -3.31 -18.24
CA ASP A 115 -9.95 -3.62 -19.51
C ASP A 115 -11.23 -2.79 -19.72
N GLU A 116 -11.51 -1.81 -18.85
CA GLU A 116 -12.68 -0.93 -18.93
C GLU A 116 -12.26 0.49 -19.30
N GLU A 117 -13.05 1.15 -20.15
CA GLU A 117 -12.84 2.56 -20.45
C GLU A 117 -13.31 3.43 -19.26
N TRP A 118 -12.50 4.43 -18.91
CA TRP A 118 -12.88 5.44 -17.92
C TRP A 118 -14.04 6.28 -18.46
N ASN A 119 -15.25 6.05 -17.95
CA ASN A 119 -16.48 6.73 -18.40
C ASN A 119 -16.64 8.18 -17.88
N GLY A 120 -15.59 8.78 -17.30
CA GLY A 120 -15.50 10.23 -17.27
C GLY A 120 -16.48 10.98 -16.37
N VAL A 121 -17.19 10.35 -15.44
CA VAL A 121 -18.21 11.06 -14.64
C VAL A 121 -17.55 11.84 -13.50
N ALA A 122 -16.82 12.89 -13.87
CA ALA A 122 -16.50 14.03 -13.04
C ALA A 122 -17.21 15.25 -13.66
N SER A 123 -18.43 15.52 -13.20
CA SER A 123 -19.12 16.79 -13.40
C SER A 123 -19.14 17.56 -12.10
#